data_AF-A0A7W3HEE0-F1
#
_entry.id   AF-A0A7W3HEE0-F1
#
_cell.length_a   1.000
_cell.length_b   1.000
_cell.length_c   1.000
_cell.angle_alpha   90.00
_cell.angle_beta   90.00
_cell.angle_gamma   90.00
#
_symmetry.space_group_name_H-M   'P 1'
#
loop_
_entity.id
_entity.type
_entity.pdbx_description
1 polymer ?
#
loop_
_entity_poly.entity_id
_entity_poly.type
_entity_poly.pdbx_seq_one_letter_code
_entity_poly.pdbx_strand_id
1 'polypeptide(L)'
;MPQGLQCWDGAGRIAVDLSDYAIRYIGSATVTFAAGETAKDVSFSGITQDGSFISIVTTGVTANEYYCRAFNGGFTAFYLPTTGSPAFTFTVEVYNFQ
;
A
#
# COMPACT_ATOMS: atom_id res chain seq x y z
N MET A 1 1.57 -19.32 -9.15
CA MET A 1 2.97 -19.08 -8.72
C MET A 1 3.47 -17.89 -9.53
N PRO A 2 3.52 -16.66 -8.97
CA PRO A 2 4.03 -15.52 -9.72
C PRO A 2 5.55 -15.54 -9.56
N GLN A 3 6.23 -16.34 -10.36
CA GLN A 3 7.69 -16.35 -10.42
C GLN A 3 8.05 -15.42 -11.58
N GLY A 4 8.72 -14.29 -11.31
CA GLY A 4 9.33 -13.51 -12.38
C GLY A 4 10.13 -14.43 -13.30
N LEU A 5 10.01 -14.24 -14.62
CA LEU A 5 10.73 -15.05 -15.59
C LEU A 5 12.02 -14.34 -15.93
N GLN A 6 13.14 -14.89 -15.47
CA GLN A 6 14.46 -14.51 -15.97
C GLN A 6 15.02 -15.64 -16.82
N CYS A 7 15.31 -15.34 -18.09
CA CYS A 7 16.04 -16.25 -18.96
C CYS A 7 17.35 -15.62 -19.41
N TRP A 8 18.36 -16.47 -19.54
CA TRP A 8 19.72 -16.08 -19.90
C TRP A 8 20.05 -16.65 -21.27
N ASP A 9 20.70 -15.85 -22.13
CA ASP A 9 21.25 -16.35 -23.38
C ASP A 9 22.55 -17.14 -23.15
N GLY A 10 23.04 -17.81 -24.21
CA GLY A 10 24.30 -18.56 -24.16
C GLY A 10 25.56 -17.70 -23.94
N ALA A 11 25.44 -16.37 -23.95
CA ALA A 11 26.49 -15.42 -23.64
C ALA A 11 26.40 -14.86 -22.21
N GLY A 12 25.45 -15.35 -21.39
CA GLY A 12 25.25 -14.91 -20.02
C GLY A 12 24.58 -13.54 -19.89
N ARG A 13 23.79 -13.12 -20.88
CA ARG A 13 22.99 -11.90 -20.83
C ARG A 13 21.54 -12.24 -20.52
N ILE A 14 20.83 -11.30 -19.89
CA ILE A 14 19.39 -11.43 -19.67
C ILE A 14 18.66 -11.27 -21.01
N ALA A 15 18.02 -12.34 -21.47
CA ALA A 15 17.26 -12.37 -22.72
C ALA A 15 15.76 -12.08 -22.53
N VAL A 16 15.23 -12.37 -21.34
CA VAL A 16 13.90 -11.97 -20.87
C VAL A 16 14.00 -11.65 -19.38
N ASP A 17 13.46 -10.51 -18.99
CA ASP A 17 13.17 -10.16 -17.61
C ASP A 17 11.71 -9.73 -17.54
N LEU A 18 10.84 -10.64 -17.08
CA LEU A 18 9.54 -10.24 -16.58
C LEU A 18 9.76 -9.87 -15.12
N SER A 19 9.96 -8.57 -14.89
CA SER A 19 10.19 -7.93 -13.59
C SER A 19 9.47 -8.66 -12.46
N ASP A 20 10.21 -8.91 -11.39
CA ASP A 20 9.74 -9.66 -10.24
C ASP A 20 8.41 -9.08 -9.72
N TYR A 21 7.32 -9.85 -9.84
CA TYR A 21 6.03 -9.52 -9.23
C TYR A 21 6.03 -9.79 -7.71
N ALA A 22 7.21 -9.83 -7.07
CA ALA A 22 7.32 -9.96 -5.64
C ALA A 22 6.72 -8.71 -4.97
N ILE A 23 5.67 -8.97 -4.20
CA ILE A 23 5.16 -8.02 -3.22
C ILE A 23 6.24 -7.86 -2.15
N ARG A 24 6.84 -6.68 -2.06
CA ARG A 24 7.87 -6.33 -1.08
C ARG A 24 7.29 -5.43 -0.01
N TYR A 25 7.39 -5.86 1.25
CA TYR A 25 7.13 -4.99 2.39
C TYR A 25 8.16 -3.87 2.46
N ILE A 26 7.71 -2.61 2.58
CA ILE A 26 8.58 -1.43 2.69
C ILE A 26 8.41 -0.67 4.01
N GLY A 27 7.43 -1.05 4.84
CA GLY A 27 7.30 -0.57 6.21
C GLY A 27 5.85 -0.51 6.70
N SER A 28 5.67 0.08 7.87
CA SER A 28 4.35 0.27 8.48
C SER A 28 4.17 1.70 8.98
N ALA A 29 2.92 2.12 9.10
CA ALA A 29 2.55 3.42 9.64
C ALA A 29 1.30 3.29 10.51
N THR A 30 1.13 4.24 11.44
CA THR A 30 -0.11 4.40 12.20
C THR A 30 -0.86 5.61 11.67
N VAL A 31 -2.16 5.45 11.46
CA VAL A 31 -3.06 6.50 10.98
C VAL A 31 -4.10 6.74 12.06
N THR A 32 -4.21 7.98 12.51
CA THR A 32 -5.20 8.39 13.52
C THR A 32 -6.17 9.36 12.87
N PHE A 33 -7.44 9.00 12.82
CA PHE A 33 -8.55 9.88 12.47
C PHE A 33 -9.09 10.56 13.73
N ALA A 34 -9.31 11.87 13.65
CA ALA A 34 -10.16 12.59 14.58
C ALA A 34 -11.62 12.43 14.16
N ALA A 35 -12.54 12.58 15.12
CA ALA A 35 -13.96 12.50 14.82
C ALA A 35 -14.36 13.56 13.78
N GLY A 36 -15.08 13.15 12.73
CA GLY A 36 -15.53 14.02 11.66
C GLY A 36 -14.67 14.00 10.39
N GLU A 37 -13.43 13.50 10.46
CA GLU A 37 -12.55 13.41 9.28
C GLU A 37 -13.06 12.35 8.29
N THR A 38 -12.82 12.57 6.99
CA THR A 38 -13.22 11.60 5.93
C THR A 38 -12.04 11.07 5.14
N ALA A 39 -10.93 11.81 5.12
CA ALA A 39 -9.68 11.41 4.49
C ALA A 39 -8.47 11.98 5.24
N LYS A 40 -7.32 11.33 5.10
CA LYS A 40 -6.04 11.76 5.66
C LYS A 40 -4.88 11.36 4.76
N ASP A 41 -4.11 12.35 4.32
CA ASP A 41 -2.85 12.10 3.63
C ASP A 41 -1.74 11.75 4.62
N VAL A 42 -1.00 10.70 4.29
CA VAL A 42 0.12 10.20 5.08
C VAL A 42 1.35 10.15 4.17
N SER A 43 2.33 10.98 4.47
CA SER A 43 3.62 10.95 3.78
C SER A 43 4.38 9.68 4.10
N PHE A 44 4.88 9.00 3.07
CA PHE A 44 5.65 7.78 3.23
C PHE A 44 6.63 7.65 2.05
N SER A 45 7.93 7.69 2.35
CA SER A 45 8.97 7.64 1.33
C SER A 45 8.99 6.28 0.61
N GLY A 46 9.16 6.30 -0.71
CA GLY A 46 9.25 5.08 -1.53
C GLY A 46 7.91 4.53 -2.03
N ILE A 47 6.79 5.17 -1.69
CA ILE A 47 5.49 4.89 -2.30
C ILE A 47 5.37 5.56 -3.67
N THR A 48 4.91 4.80 -4.66
CA THR A 48 4.47 5.32 -5.95
C THR A 48 2.99 5.01 -6.15
N GLN A 49 2.31 5.83 -6.97
CA GLN A 49 0.90 5.63 -7.25
C GLN A 49 0.60 4.27 -7.91
N ASP A 50 1.47 3.83 -8.82
CA ASP A 50 1.22 2.66 -9.68
C ASP A 50 2.01 1.41 -9.28
N GLY A 51 2.91 1.53 -8.28
CA GLY A 51 3.81 0.45 -7.86
C GLY A 51 3.71 0.09 -6.39
N SER A 52 2.75 0.66 -5.67
CA SER A 52 2.56 0.43 -4.24
C SER A 52 1.11 0.22 -3.85
N PHE A 53 0.89 -0.56 -2.80
CA PHE A 53 -0.39 -0.67 -2.12
C PHE A 53 -0.21 -0.67 -0.61
N ILE A 54 -1.31 -0.40 0.10
CA ILE A 54 -1.34 -0.25 1.54
C ILE A 54 -2.40 -1.20 2.08
N SER A 55 -2.01 -2.05 3.03
CA SER A 55 -2.89 -3.00 3.70
C SER A 55 -3.17 -2.50 5.11
N ILE A 56 -4.45 -2.41 5.49
CA ILE A 56 -4.83 -2.13 6.88
C ILE A 56 -4.75 -3.45 7.65
N VAL A 57 -3.90 -3.50 8.68
CA VAL A 57 -3.66 -4.72 9.47
C VAL A 57 -4.36 -4.71 10.83
N THR A 58 -4.87 -3.56 11.27
CA THR A 58 -5.77 -3.51 12.42
C THR A 58 -7.06 -4.25 12.11
N THR A 59 -7.45 -5.17 12.99
CA THR A 59 -8.67 -5.97 12.85
C THR A 59 -9.85 -5.35 13.58
N GLY A 60 -11.07 -5.74 13.19
CA GLY A 60 -12.32 -5.31 13.82
C GLY A 60 -13.26 -4.59 12.86
N VAL A 61 -14.55 -4.59 13.16
CA VAL A 61 -15.60 -4.07 12.27
C VAL A 61 -15.39 -2.59 11.90
N THR A 62 -14.83 -1.78 12.80
CA THR A 62 -14.53 -0.38 12.53
C THR A 62 -13.44 -0.23 11.46
N ALA A 63 -12.42 -1.09 11.45
CA ALA A 63 -11.34 -1.01 10.47
C ALA A 63 -11.81 -1.32 9.04
N ASN A 64 -12.87 -2.13 8.88
CA ASN A 64 -13.47 -2.46 7.59
C ASN A 64 -14.09 -1.25 6.88
N GLU A 65 -14.33 -0.16 7.61
CA GLU A 65 -14.86 1.10 7.07
C GLU A 65 -13.76 2.00 6.49
N TYR A 66 -12.51 1.54 6.41
CA TYR A 66 -11.40 2.33 5.90
C TYR A 66 -10.70 1.65 4.73
N TYR A 67 -10.12 2.45 3.85
CA TYR A 67 -9.26 1.97 2.77
C TYR A 67 -8.16 3.00 2.47
N CYS A 68 -7.11 2.57 1.78
CA CYS A 68 -5.98 3.42 1.45
C CYS A 68 -5.76 3.45 -0.07
N ARG A 69 -5.29 4.59 -0.59
CA ARG A 69 -4.86 4.74 -1.99
C ARG A 69 -3.49 5.38 -2.05
N ALA A 70 -2.55 4.72 -2.73
CA ALA A 70 -1.22 5.24 -2.94
C ALA A 70 -1.22 6.47 -3.87
N PHE A 71 -0.27 7.38 -3.63
CA PHE A 71 0.14 8.45 -4.52
C PHE A 71 1.66 8.61 -4.45
N ASN A 72 2.26 9.38 -5.35
CA ASN A 72 3.72 9.55 -5.34
C ASN A 72 4.19 10.27 -4.06
N GLY A 73 4.90 9.54 -3.19
CA GLY A 73 5.41 10.05 -1.91
C GLY A 73 4.52 9.80 -0.69
N GLY A 74 3.42 9.05 -0.82
CA GLY A 74 2.56 8.73 0.31
C GLY A 74 1.28 8.00 -0.06
N PHE A 75 0.32 8.00 0.86
CA PHE A 75 -1.00 7.45 0.61
C PHE A 75 -2.08 8.26 1.30
N THR A 76 -3.29 8.25 0.74
CA THR A 76 -4.47 8.79 1.39
C THR A 76 -5.23 7.64 2.02
N ALA A 77 -5.46 7.72 3.33
CA ALA A 77 -6.44 6.89 4.01
C ALA A 77 -7.82 7.55 3.92
N PHE A 78 -8.85 6.76 3.69
CA PHE A 78 -10.23 7.22 3.56
C PHE A 78 -11.13 6.46 4.52
N TYR A 79 -12.15 7.15 5.02
CA TYR A 79 -13.32 6.53 5.63
C TYR A 79 -14.38 6.33 4.54
N LEU A 80 -14.88 5.11 4.42
CA LEU A 80 -15.78 4.65 3.36
C LEU A 80 -17.20 5.25 3.48
N PRO A 81 -17.82 5.31 4.67
CA PRO A 81 -19.14 5.93 4.82
C PRO A 81 -19.14 7.41 4.44
N THR A 82 -20.32 7.92 4.08
CA THR A 82 -20.50 9.31 3.65
C THR A 82 -20.53 10.33 4.80
N THR A 83 -20.53 9.84 6.05
CA THR A 83 -20.42 10.68 7.25
C THR A 83 -18.96 10.83 7.67
N GLY A 84 -18.70 11.66 8.69
CA GLY A 84 -17.39 11.70 9.31
C GLY A 84 -17.04 10.41 10.06
N SER A 85 -15.75 10.06 10.06
CA SER A 85 -15.15 8.97 10.83
C SER A 85 -15.34 9.18 12.34
N PRO A 86 -15.52 8.13 13.17
CA PRO A 86 -15.30 8.23 14.61
C PRO A 86 -13.81 8.43 14.91
N ALA A 87 -13.46 8.94 16.10
CA ALA A 87 -12.06 8.97 16.52
C ALA A 87 -11.51 7.53 16.55
N PHE A 88 -10.55 7.23 15.68
CA PHE A 88 -10.07 5.88 15.46
C PHE A 88 -8.62 5.88 15.02
N THR A 89 -7.84 4.91 15.51
CA THR A 89 -6.44 4.73 15.13
C THR A 89 -6.25 3.31 14.61
N PHE A 90 -5.60 3.18 13.46
CA PHE A 90 -5.27 1.90 12.87
C PHE A 90 -3.84 1.88 12.34
N THR A 91 -3.30 0.67 12.21
CA THR A 91 -1.98 0.39 11.66
C THR A 91 -2.12 -0.13 10.24
N VAL A 92 -1.22 0.31 9.38
CA VAL A 92 -1.10 -0.14 8.00
C VAL A 92 0.28 -0.69 7.73
N GLU A 93 0.36 -1.60 6.77
CA GLU A 93 1.57 -2.07 6.14
C GLU A 93 1.61 -1.57 4.69
N VAL A 94 2.80 -1.20 4.25
CA VAL A 94 3.04 -0.61 2.93
C VAL A 94 3.88 -1.58 2.12
N TYR A 95 3.46 -1.82 0.88
CA TYR A 95 4.07 -2.79 -0.02
C TYR A 95 4.32 -2.19 -1.40
N ASN A 96 5.40 -2.63 -2.05
CA ASN A 96 5.68 -2.37 -3.46
C ASN A 96 5.53 -3.66 -4.28
N PHE A 97 5.17 -3.54 -5.55
CA PHE A 97 5.04 -4.65 -6.50
C PHE A 97 5.67 -4.35 -7.87
N GLN A 98 6.53 -3.33 -7.91
CA GLN A 98 7.34 -2.90 -9.05
C GLN A 98 8.80 -2.78 -8.63
#